data_AF-A0A6N8SQD5-F1
#
_entry.id   AF-A0A6N8SQD5-F1
#
_cell.length_a   1.000
_cell.length_b   1.000
_cell.length_c   1.000
_cell.angle_alpha   90.00
_cell.angle_beta   90.00
_cell.angle_gamma   90.00
#
_symmetry.space_group_name_H-M   'P 1'
#
loop_
_entity.id
_entity.type
_entity.pdbx_description
1 polymer ?
#
loop_
_entity_poly.entity_id
_entity_poly.type
_entity_poly.pdbx_seq_one_letter_code
_entity_poly.pdbx_strand_id
1 'polypeptide(L)' 'MHERHETPHGRLHLSCVTAFGNECLAPAVPKFARRFPQLDVSIELGIGWSISLESVSMSPSG' A
#
# COMPACT_ATOMS: atom_id res chain seq x y z
N MET A 1 1.33 31.88 1.11
CA MET A 1 0.43 30.73 0.94
C MET A 1 0.88 29.65 1.92
N HIS A 2 0.33 29.61 3.14
CA HIS A 2 0.57 28.48 4.04
C HIS A 2 -0.35 27.35 3.56
N GLU A 3 0.17 26.49 2.69
CA GLU A 3 -0.48 25.23 2.39
C GLU A 3 -0.42 24.42 3.70
N ARG A 4 -1.52 24.46 4.45
CA ARG A 4 -1.73 23.56 5.59
C ARG A 4 -1.84 22.17 4.98
N HIS A 5 -0.70 21.52 4.77
CA HIS A 5 -0.66 20.12 4.40
C HIS A 5 -1.31 19.37 5.55
N GLU A 6 -2.59 19.04 5.38
CA GLU A 6 -3.33 18.22 6.32
C GLU A 6 -2.56 16.92 6.52
N THR A 7 -2.57 16.42 7.77
CA THR A 7 -1.92 15.13 8.05
C THR A 7 -2.57 14.10 7.14
N PRO A 8 -1.79 13.39 6.29
CA PRO A 8 -2.37 12.44 5.36
C PRO A 8 -3.09 11.35 6.14
N HIS A 9 -4.31 11.07 5.73
CA HIS A 9 -5.22 10.11 6.35
C HIS A 9 -5.79 9.19 5.27
N GLY A 10 -6.17 7.96 5.65
CA GLY A 10 -6.70 6.96 4.71
C GLY A 10 -5.82 5.72 4.62
N ARG A 11 -5.84 5.05 3.47
CA ARG A 11 -5.16 3.76 3.28
C ARG A 11 -4.02 3.85 2.28
N LEU A 12 -2.85 3.35 2.66
CA LEU A 12 -1.69 3.19 1.78
C LEU A 12 -1.47 1.69 1.55
N HIS A 13 -1.70 1.24 0.32
CA HIS A 13 -1.39 -0.13 -0.09
C HIS A 13 -0.14 -0.14 -0.98
N LEU A 14 0.84 -0.98 -0.64
CA LEU A 14 2.06 -1.16 -1.42
C LEU A 14 2.20 -2.63 -1.80
N SER A 15 2.29 -2.90 -3.10
CA SER A 15 2.67 -4.22 -3.60
C SER A 15 4.10 -4.13 -4.10
N CYS A 16 4.97 -5.02 -3.62
CA CYS A 16 6.37 -5.00 -4.04
C CYS A 16 7.01 -6.38 -4.03
N VAL A 17 8.17 -6.50 -4.67
CA VAL A 17 8.94 -7.74 -4.65
C VAL A 17 9.47 -8.01 -3.24
N THR A 18 9.41 -9.27 -2.79
CA THR A 18 9.81 -9.65 -1.43
C THR A 18 11.21 -9.16 -1.04
N ALA A 19 12.18 -9.22 -1.96
CA ALA A 19 13.53 -8.73 -1.72
C ALA A 19 13.57 -7.23 -1.40
N PHE A 20 12.83 -6.41 -2.14
CA PHE A 20 12.73 -4.97 -1.87
C PHE A 20 11.95 -4.68 -0.58
N GLY A 21 10.88 -5.43 -0.35
CA GLY A 21 10.11 -5.33 0.89
C GLY A 21 10.97 -5.55 2.12
N ASN A 22 11.83 -6.55 2.11
CA ASN A 22 12.69 -6.89 3.24
C ASN A 22 13.86 -5.91 3.40
N GLU A 23 14.58 -5.61 2.32
CA GLU A 23 15.80 -4.80 2.41
C GLU A 23 15.50 -3.30 2.56
N CYS A 24 14.44 -2.80 1.93
CA CYS A 24 14.15 -1.37 1.84
C CYS A 24 12.93 -0.93 2.66
N LEU A 25 11.81 -1.66 2.58
CA LEU A 25 10.56 -1.23 3.25
C LEU A 25 10.54 -1.59 4.74
N ALA A 26 10.89 -2.81 5.11
CA ALA A 26 10.87 -3.28 6.50
C ALA A 26 11.57 -2.33 7.49
N PRO A 27 12.77 -1.78 7.21
CA PRO A 27 13.40 -0.82 8.13
C PRO A 27 12.73 0.57 8.13
N ALA A 28 12.02 0.95 7.07
CA ALA A 28 11.39 2.26 6.92
C ALA A 28 9.97 2.33 7.50
N VAL A 29 9.22 1.22 7.43
CA VAL A 29 7.80 1.14 7.82
C VAL A 29 7.54 1.59 9.26
N PRO A 30 8.32 1.18 10.29
CA PRO A 30 8.07 1.62 11.66
C PRO A 30 8.21 3.14 11.83
N LYS A 31 9.17 3.76 11.13
CA LYS A 31 9.36 5.21 11.15
C LYS A 31 8.24 5.93 10.40
N PHE A 32 7.79 5.37 9.28
CA PHE A 32 6.69 5.90 8.50
C PHE A 32 5.36 5.86 9.26
N ALA A 33 5.01 4.72 9.87
CA ALA A 33 3.78 4.56 10.65
C ALA A 33 3.73 5.50 11.86
N ARG A 34 4.87 5.75 12.53
CA ARG A 34 4.96 6.73 13.62
C ARG A 34 4.76 8.17 13.14
N ARG A 35 5.23 8.49 11.93
CA ARG A 35 5.09 9.83 11.34
C ARG A 35 3.67 10.11 10.85
N PHE A 36 2.98 9.07 10.35
CA PHE A 36 1.64 9.16 9.79
C PHE A 36 0.69 8.14 10.45
N PRO A 37 0.33 8.36 11.73
CA PRO A 37 -0.50 7.42 12.48
C PRO A 37 -1.95 7.33 11.98
N GLN A 38 -2.37 8.27 11.12
CA GLN A 38 -3.71 8.30 10.51
C GLN A 38 -3.79 7.50 9.19
N LEU A 39 -2.67 6.90 8.75
CA LEU A 39 -2.63 6.03 7.60
C LEU A 39 -2.71 4.56 8.03
N ASP A 40 -3.66 3.84 7.45
CA ASP A 40 -3.68 2.36 7.45
C ASP A 40 -2.73 1.86 6.37
N VAL A 41 -1.59 1.29 6.76
CA VAL A 41 -0.54 0.85 5.83
C VAL A 41 -0.62 -0.66 5.64
N SER A 42 -0.81 -1.10 4.41
CA SER A 42 -0.83 -2.51 4.02
C SER A 42 0.28 -2.78 2.99
N ILE A 43 1.08 -3.81 3.20
CA ILE A 43 2.18 -4.18 2.29
C ILE A 43 1.99 -5.63 1.85
N GLU A 44 1.89 -5.83 0.55
CA GLU A 44 1.85 -7.13 -0.10
C GLU A 44 3.22 -7.44 -0.70
N LEU A 45 3.84 -8.53 -0.23
CA LEU A 45 5.13 -9.00 -0.73
C LEU A 45 4.90 -10.15 -1.71
N GLY A 46 5.30 -9.96 -2.96
CA GLY A 46 5.14 -10.94 -4.04
C GLY A 46 6.46 -11.32 -4.71
N ILE A 47 6.47 -12.45 -5.40
CA ILE A 47 7.59 -12.91 -6.23
C ILE A 47 7.44 -12.40 -7.68
N GLY A 48 7.42 -11.08 -7.87
CA GLY A 48 7.67 -10.46 -9.18
C GLY A 48 6.60 -10.61 -10.28
N TRP A 49 5.52 -11.34 -10.09
CA TRP A 49 4.33 -11.29 -10.96
C TRP A 49 3.08 -11.50 -10.10
N SER A 50 2.57 -10.44 -9.48
CA SER A 50 1.20 -10.51 -8.95
C SER A 50 0.27 -10.29 -10.15
N ILE A 51 -0.23 -11.37 -10.75
CA ILE A 51 -1.40 -11.27 -11.61
C ILE A 51 -2.56 -11.03 -10.64
N SER A 52 -2.93 -9.77 -10.43
CA SER A 52 -4.18 -9.45 -9.75
C SER A 52 -5.32 -9.96 -10.63
N LEU A 53 -5.72 -11.21 -10.40
CA LEU A 53 -6.90 -11.79 -11.03
C LEU A 53 -8.13 -11.20 -10.33
N GLU A 54 -8.43 -9.93 -10.62
CA GLU A 54 -9.78 -9.42 -10.37
C GLU A 54 -10.71 -10.21 -11.29
N SER A 55 -11.36 -11.21 -10.70
CA SER A 55 -12.47 -11.88 -11.35
C SER A 55 -13.57 -10.85 -11.53
N VAL A 56 -13.59 -10.16 -12.68
CA VAL A 56 -14.78 -9.46 -13.15
C VAL A 56 -15.83 -10.54 -13.38
N SER A 57 -16.67 -10.77 -12.38
CA SER A 57 -17.95 -11.41 -12.59
C SER A 57 -18.83 -10.41 -13.33
N MET A 58 -18.83 -10.47 -14.67
CA MET A 58 -19.91 -9.90 -15.48
C MET A 58 -21.16 -10.71 -15.16
N SER A 59 -22.05 -10.14 -14.34
CA SER A 59 -23.43 -10.60 -14.27
C SER A 59 -24.10 -10.24 -15.60
N PRO A 60 -24.57 -11.19 -16.42
CA PRO A 60 -25.41 -10.84 -17.56
C PRO A 60 -26.73 -10.28 -17.01
N SER A 61 -27.03 -9.04 -17.36
CA SER A 61 -28.35 -8.46 -17.15
C SER A 61 -29.37 -9.27 -17.96
N GLY A 62 -30.28 -9.93 -17.27
CA GLY A 62 -31.49 -10.56 -17.80
C GLY A 62 -32.69 -10.11 -17.00
#